data_AF-A0A3N5I0Q4-F1
#
_entry.id   AF-A0A3N5I0Q4-F1
#
_cell.length_a   1.000
_cell.length_b   1.000
_cell.length_c   1.000
_cell.angle_alpha   90.00
_cell.angle_beta   90.00
_cell.angle_gamma   90.00
#
_symmetry.space_group_name_H-M   'P 1'
#
loop_
_entity.id
_entity.type
_entity.pdbx_description
1 polymer ?
#
loop_
_entity_poly.entity_id
_entity_poly.type
_entity_poly.pdbx_seq_one_letter_code
_entity_poly.pdbx_strand_id
1 'polypeptide(L)'
;MNRIRPQSRAGQSLVEFAVVSLVLYMLLAAILTFGHMLYVAQGLQGAADLAAREISRTPLPAITTLENALADGSLDDVYSEDYLVYDLDALPIGGSFFSDVIPNWPIVNRQLATMMIVDRPDFDGDGTPDRNLIRYPGALLTNPDTPTGLTVGIPLVTSRSGDGVETIRWVPVVEEIESESNPDPFSIDSAQRGIVAIRINCPTQSAAMGSFRPNAAGPFEPTIGQPNLANDDGVTALDAAPGGLTGAPLETGDIYAGTHGGQYGLGAQGALGKTIRPYRRVISAQAIYRREIFE
;
A
#
# COMPACT_ATOMS: atom_id res chain seq x y z
N MET A 1 6.79 -50.96 -49.71
CA MET A 1 6.63 -49.50 -49.89
C MET A 1 6.21 -48.91 -48.54
N ASN A 2 7.19 -48.56 -47.70
CA ASN A 2 6.94 -48.07 -46.33
C ASN A 2 6.66 -46.56 -46.37
N ARG A 3 5.43 -46.16 -46.04
CA ARG A 3 5.07 -44.74 -45.83
C ARG A 3 5.55 -44.33 -44.44
N ILE A 4 6.62 -43.54 -44.39
CA ILE A 4 7.04 -42.82 -43.19
C ILE A 4 5.96 -41.75 -42.93
N ARG A 5 5.21 -41.88 -41.84
CA ARG A 5 4.30 -40.83 -41.38
C ARG A 5 5.15 -39.68 -40.82
N PRO A 6 5.00 -38.43 -41.29
CA PRO A 6 5.67 -37.31 -40.66
C PRO A 6 5.14 -37.18 -39.23
N GLN A 7 6.03 -37.31 -38.24
CA GLN A 7 5.71 -36.97 -36.85
C GLN A 7 5.34 -35.49 -36.81
N SER A 8 4.13 -35.20 -36.34
CA SER A 8 3.64 -33.83 -36.16
C SER A 8 4.49 -33.10 -35.12
N ARG A 9 5.43 -32.27 -35.59
CA ARG A 9 6.27 -31.39 -34.77
C ARG A 9 5.50 -30.17 -34.22
N ALA A 10 4.27 -29.96 -34.66
CA ALA A 10 3.44 -28.83 -34.25
C ALA A 10 3.10 -28.86 -32.74
N GLY A 11 2.82 -30.05 -32.19
CA GLY A 11 2.52 -30.19 -30.76
C GLY A 11 3.74 -29.95 -29.85
N GLN A 12 4.93 -30.34 -30.29
CA GLN A 12 6.17 -30.11 -29.55
C GLN A 12 6.51 -28.61 -29.49
N SER A 13 6.40 -27.91 -30.62
CA SER A 13 6.66 -26.46 -30.67
C SER A 13 5.70 -25.67 -29.77
N LEU A 14 4.45 -26.10 -29.63
CA LEU A 14 3.46 -25.43 -28.77
C LEU A 14 3.79 -25.62 -27.28
N VAL A 15 4.22 -26.83 -26.89
CA VAL A 15 4.65 -27.11 -25.51
C VAL A 15 5.93 -26.33 -25.18
N GLU A 16 6.93 -26.33 -26.06
CA GLU A 16 8.16 -25.57 -25.87
C GLU A 16 7.87 -24.07 -25.76
N PHE A 17 7.02 -23.53 -26.64
CA PHE A 17 6.59 -22.14 -26.56
C PHE A 17 5.85 -21.83 -25.26
N ALA A 18 4.93 -22.71 -24.82
CA ALA A 18 4.19 -22.52 -23.58
C ALA A 18 5.11 -22.51 -22.35
N VAL A 19 6.08 -23.42 -22.29
CA VAL A 19 7.06 -23.49 -21.19
C VAL A 19 7.97 -22.27 -21.21
N VAL A 20 8.52 -21.89 -22.37
CA VAL A 20 9.38 -20.70 -22.49
C VAL A 20 8.62 -19.43 -22.11
N SER A 21 7.38 -19.28 -22.60
CA SER A 21 6.52 -18.13 -22.29
C SER A 21 6.18 -18.07 -20.81
N LEU A 22 5.85 -19.20 -20.18
CA LEU A 22 5.56 -19.27 -18.74
C LEU A 22 6.79 -18.88 -17.91
N VAL A 23 7.97 -19.40 -18.25
CA VAL A 23 9.22 -19.09 -17.54
C VAL A 23 9.57 -17.61 -17.72
N LEU A 24 9.46 -17.06 -18.93
CA LEU A 24 9.70 -15.64 -19.19
C LEU A 24 8.70 -14.76 -18.43
N TYR A 25 7.42 -15.12 -18.41
CA TYR A 25 6.40 -14.43 -17.63
C TYR A 25 6.75 -14.43 -16.15
N MET A 26 7.09 -15.59 -15.57
CA MET A 26 7.45 -15.69 -14.16
C MET A 26 8.68 -14.84 -13.83
N LEU A 27 9.69 -14.83 -14.70
CA LEU A 27 10.89 -14.01 -14.51
C LEU A 27 10.56 -12.52 -14.58
N LEU A 28 9.77 -12.10 -15.56
CA LEU A 28 9.36 -10.70 -15.70
C LEU A 28 8.50 -10.26 -14.49
N ALA A 29 7.51 -11.06 -14.10
CA ALA A 29 6.66 -10.80 -12.96
C ALA A 29 7.47 -10.68 -11.66
N ALA A 30 8.45 -11.57 -11.46
CA ALA A 30 9.37 -11.52 -10.32
C ALA A 30 10.22 -10.25 -10.34
N ILE A 31 10.87 -9.92 -11.47
CA ILE A 31 11.71 -8.72 -11.60
C ILE A 31 10.90 -7.46 -11.32
N LEU A 32 9.72 -7.31 -11.91
CA LEU A 32 8.86 -6.15 -11.70
C LEU A 32 8.39 -6.05 -10.24
N THR A 33 7.92 -7.16 -9.67
CA THR A 33 7.36 -7.14 -8.31
C THR A 33 8.44 -6.91 -7.25
N PHE A 34 9.54 -7.66 -7.31
CA PHE A 34 10.64 -7.49 -6.34
C PHE A 34 11.41 -6.19 -6.56
N GLY A 35 11.59 -5.75 -7.81
CA GLY A 35 12.18 -4.46 -8.13
C GLY A 35 11.39 -3.30 -7.54
N HIS A 36 10.06 -3.31 -7.71
CA HIS A 36 9.18 -2.32 -7.09
C HIS A 36 9.22 -2.38 -5.55
N MET A 37 9.16 -3.58 -4.95
CA MET A 37 9.28 -3.73 -3.50
C MET A 37 10.60 -3.19 -2.94
N LEU A 38 11.73 -3.43 -3.63
CA LEU A 38 13.03 -2.91 -3.22
C LEU A 38 13.12 -1.39 -3.36
N TYR A 39 12.57 -0.82 -4.44
CA TYR A 39 12.48 0.62 -4.63
C TYR A 39 11.67 1.28 -3.49
N VAL A 40 10.49 0.73 -3.18
CA VAL A 40 9.66 1.22 -2.07
C VAL A 40 10.39 1.08 -0.74
N ALA A 41 11.05 -0.05 -0.46
CA ALA A 41 11.78 -0.24 0.79
C ALA A 41 12.90 0.79 0.99
N GLN A 42 13.64 1.12 -0.07
CA GLN A 42 14.71 2.13 0.00
C GLN A 42 14.14 3.54 0.21
N GLY A 43 13.10 3.91 -0.54
CA GLY A 43 12.43 5.20 -0.39
C GLY A 43 11.82 5.38 1.00
N LEU A 44 11.18 4.33 1.50
CA LEU A 44 10.55 4.32 2.83
C LEU A 44 11.57 4.43 3.96
N GLN A 45 12.72 3.75 3.83
CA GLN A 45 13.81 3.89 4.80
C GLN A 45 14.36 5.32 4.84
N GLY A 46 14.61 5.93 3.67
CA GLY A 46 15.03 7.33 3.58
C GLY A 46 14.00 8.30 4.19
N ALA A 47 12.70 8.05 3.95
CA ALA A 47 11.62 8.83 4.54
C ALA A 47 11.55 8.67 6.07
N ALA A 48 11.70 7.46 6.59
CA ALA A 48 11.66 7.19 8.04
C ALA A 48 12.85 7.87 8.75
N ASP A 49 14.05 7.77 8.19
CA ASP A 49 15.24 8.42 8.73
C ASP A 49 15.11 9.95 8.72
N LEU A 50 14.56 10.53 7.64
CA LEU A 50 14.27 11.96 7.56
C LEU A 50 13.23 12.38 8.61
N ALA A 51 12.11 11.65 8.70
CA ALA A 51 11.04 11.94 9.64
C ALA A 51 11.56 11.95 11.09
N ALA A 52 12.25 10.88 11.50
CA ALA A 52 12.72 10.76 12.87
C ALA A 52 13.78 11.80 13.23
N ARG A 53 14.66 12.15 12.28
CA ARG A 53 15.67 13.21 12.47
C ARG A 53 15.03 14.58 12.63
N GLU A 54 14.06 14.93 11.80
CA GLU A 54 13.48 16.27 11.80
C GLU A 54 12.55 16.44 13.00
N ILE A 55 11.74 15.44 13.31
CA ILE A 55 10.92 15.41 14.53
C ILE A 55 11.79 15.46 15.81
N SER A 56 12.97 14.81 15.82
CA SER A 56 13.87 14.90 16.99
C SER A 56 14.41 16.31 17.28
N ARG A 57 14.36 17.20 16.28
CA ARG A 57 14.85 18.57 16.33
C ARG A 57 13.73 19.59 16.40
N THR A 58 12.48 19.19 16.23
CA THR A 58 11.35 20.09 16.42
C THR A 58 11.24 20.43 17.91
N PRO A 59 11.21 21.72 18.29
CA PRO A 59 10.94 22.13 19.65
C PRO A 59 9.49 21.75 19.97
N LEU A 60 9.33 20.78 20.88
CA LEU A 60 8.02 20.29 21.31
C LEU A 60 8.02 20.16 22.84
N PRO A 61 6.85 20.26 23.50
CA PRO A 61 6.75 20.02 24.93
C PRO A 61 7.37 18.68 25.35
N ALA A 62 8.01 18.65 26.52
CA ALA A 62 8.73 17.46 26.96
C ALA A 62 7.81 16.25 27.20
N ILE A 63 6.55 16.49 27.60
CA ILE A 63 5.56 15.47 27.96
C ILE A 63 4.56 15.14 26.85
N THR A 64 4.69 15.74 25.66
CA THR A 64 3.77 15.45 24.55
C THR A 64 4.01 14.04 23.98
N THR A 65 2.98 13.46 23.36
CA THR A 65 3.03 12.17 22.63
C THR A 65 3.09 12.45 21.13
N LEU A 66 3.54 11.49 20.32
CA LEU A 66 3.59 11.70 18.86
C LEU A 66 2.20 11.93 18.29
N GLU A 67 1.20 11.18 18.76
CA GLU A 67 -0.20 11.34 18.35
C GLU A 67 -0.71 12.76 18.60
N ASN A 68 -0.46 13.31 19.79
CA ASN A 68 -0.87 14.68 20.12
C ASN A 68 -0.14 15.72 19.26
N ALA A 69 1.16 15.54 19.01
CA ALA A 69 1.96 16.44 18.18
C ALA A 69 1.58 16.41 16.69
N LEU A 70 1.02 15.29 16.21
CA LEU A 70 0.44 15.19 14.88
C LEU A 70 -0.96 15.83 14.83
N ALA A 71 -1.77 15.64 15.87
CA ALA A 71 -3.14 16.15 15.93
C ALA A 71 -3.23 17.66 16.16
N ASP A 72 -2.27 18.27 16.86
CA ASP A 72 -2.25 19.71 17.15
C ASP A 72 -1.57 20.56 16.05
N GLY A 73 -1.05 19.91 15.00
CA GLY A 73 -0.38 20.54 13.87
C GLY A 73 1.05 20.99 14.14
N SER A 74 1.62 20.69 15.32
CA SER A 74 3.00 21.06 15.64
C SER A 74 4.05 20.42 14.71
N LEU A 75 3.66 19.38 13.99
CA LEU A 75 4.48 18.66 13.02
C LEU A 75 4.08 18.90 11.56
N ASP A 76 3.17 19.84 11.26
CA ASP A 76 2.65 20.07 9.90
C ASP A 76 3.74 20.43 8.89
N ASP A 77 4.82 21.09 9.30
CA ASP A 77 5.97 21.39 8.43
C ASP A 77 6.79 20.13 8.09
N VAL A 78 6.70 19.07 8.92
CA VAL A 78 7.42 17.81 8.77
C VAL A 78 6.58 16.78 8.03
N TYR A 79 5.37 16.50 8.52
CA TYR A 79 4.45 15.52 7.98
C TYR A 79 3.01 15.93 8.25
N SER A 80 2.14 15.77 7.24
CA SER A 80 0.69 15.90 7.40
C SER A 80 -0.06 14.88 6.53
N GLU A 81 -1.15 14.34 7.06
CA GLU A 81 -2.00 13.36 6.37
C GLU A 81 -2.77 13.97 5.19
N ASP A 82 -2.99 15.29 5.20
CA ASP A 82 -3.70 16.02 4.15
C ASP A 82 -3.03 15.90 2.78
N TYR A 83 -1.71 15.65 2.78
CA TYR A 83 -0.90 15.50 1.58
C TYR A 83 -0.70 14.03 1.19
N LEU A 84 -1.50 13.09 1.72
CA LEU A 84 -1.50 11.69 1.26
C LEU A 84 -2.35 11.49 0.00
N VAL A 85 -3.26 12.42 -0.31
CA VAL A 85 -4.11 12.40 -1.50
C VAL A 85 -4.08 13.79 -2.12
N TYR A 86 -3.84 13.84 -3.43
CA TYR A 86 -3.93 15.07 -4.20
C TYR A 86 -4.75 14.84 -5.46
N ASP A 87 -5.68 15.77 -5.73
CA ASP A 87 -6.49 15.76 -6.93
C ASP A 87 -5.71 16.40 -8.10
N LEU A 88 -5.38 15.60 -9.11
CA LEU A 88 -4.63 16.06 -10.28
C LEU A 88 -5.46 17.04 -11.13
N ASP A 89 -6.79 17.01 -11.03
CA ASP A 89 -7.65 17.94 -11.76
C ASP A 89 -7.66 19.34 -11.10
N ALA A 90 -7.10 19.48 -9.89
CA ALA A 90 -6.84 20.77 -9.25
C ALA A 90 -5.58 21.48 -9.80
N LEU A 91 -4.78 20.82 -10.64
CA LEU A 91 -3.61 21.44 -11.25
C LEU A 91 -4.00 22.51 -12.27
N PRO A 92 -3.35 23.69 -12.26
CA PRO A 92 -3.51 24.67 -13.33
C PRO A 92 -3.14 24.07 -14.70
N ILE A 93 -3.75 24.59 -15.77
CA ILE A 93 -3.45 24.16 -17.13
C ILE A 93 -1.95 24.37 -17.41
N GLY A 94 -1.26 23.27 -17.74
CA GLY A 94 0.19 23.27 -17.98
C GLY A 94 1.06 23.21 -16.72
N GLY A 95 0.44 23.13 -15.54
CA GLY A 95 1.12 22.89 -14.27
C GLY A 95 1.61 21.45 -14.13
N SER A 96 2.62 21.26 -13.30
CA SER A 96 3.25 19.96 -13.03
C SER A 96 3.26 19.69 -11.54
N PHE A 97 2.70 18.55 -11.15
CA PHE A 97 2.66 18.09 -9.77
C PHE A 97 4.04 18.10 -9.11
N PHE A 98 5.06 17.59 -9.82
CA PHE A 98 6.41 17.44 -9.25
C PHE A 98 7.19 18.74 -9.10
N SER A 99 6.89 19.76 -9.91
CA SER A 99 7.62 21.05 -9.87
C SER A 99 6.87 22.14 -9.12
N ASP A 100 5.53 22.08 -9.12
CA ASP A 100 4.71 23.20 -8.66
C ASP A 100 4.02 22.88 -7.33
N VAL A 101 3.75 21.59 -7.06
CA VAL A 101 3.00 21.14 -5.87
C VAL A 101 3.94 20.58 -4.81
N ILE A 102 4.72 19.53 -5.14
CA ILE A 102 5.59 18.84 -4.17
C ILE A 102 6.56 19.78 -3.43
N PRO A 103 7.21 20.78 -4.06
CA PRO A 103 8.16 21.64 -3.33
C PRO A 103 7.55 22.43 -2.18
N ASN A 104 6.22 22.58 -2.14
CA ASN A 104 5.48 23.27 -1.09
C ASN A 104 4.95 22.32 0.00
N TRP A 105 5.09 21.01 -0.15
CA TRP A 105 4.61 20.02 0.82
C TRP A 105 5.52 19.92 2.06
N PRO A 106 5.05 19.30 3.14
CA PRO A 106 5.92 18.92 4.26
C PRO A 106 7.04 18.00 3.82
N ILE A 107 8.20 18.10 4.47
CA ILE A 107 9.43 17.45 3.99
C ILE A 107 9.34 15.92 3.90
N VAL A 108 8.59 15.26 4.78
CA VAL A 108 8.36 13.80 4.71
C VAL A 108 7.42 13.49 3.55
N ASN A 109 6.31 14.22 3.41
CA ASN A 109 5.39 14.05 2.28
C ASN A 109 6.09 14.22 0.92
N ARG A 110 7.10 15.09 0.81
CA ARG A 110 7.94 15.19 -0.40
C ARG A 110 8.66 13.90 -0.76
N GLN A 111 9.19 13.18 0.24
CA GLN A 111 9.81 11.88 0.02
C GLN A 111 8.76 10.81 -0.33
N LEU A 112 7.64 10.80 0.39
CA LEU A 112 6.54 9.85 0.16
C LEU A 112 5.91 10.01 -1.22
N ALA A 113 5.91 11.22 -1.79
CA ALA A 113 5.38 11.51 -3.13
C ALA A 113 6.01 10.64 -4.24
N THR A 114 7.25 10.19 -4.06
CA THR A 114 7.94 9.32 -5.02
C THR A 114 7.40 7.88 -5.06
N MET A 115 6.60 7.49 -4.06
CA MET A 115 5.97 6.18 -3.92
C MET A 115 4.46 6.23 -4.17
N MET A 116 3.90 7.43 -4.40
CA MET A 116 2.49 7.60 -4.70
C MET A 116 2.13 6.98 -6.05
N ILE A 117 0.88 6.54 -6.14
CA ILE A 117 0.29 5.95 -7.33
C ILE A 117 -0.70 6.94 -7.96
N VAL A 118 -0.78 6.90 -9.28
CA VAL A 118 -1.89 7.51 -10.00
C VAL A 118 -3.08 6.57 -9.87
N ASP A 119 -4.20 7.11 -9.41
CA ASP A 119 -5.44 6.37 -9.24
C ASP A 119 -6.62 7.11 -9.85
N ARG A 120 -7.57 6.33 -10.36
CA ARG A 120 -8.76 6.83 -11.05
C ARG A 120 -9.98 6.08 -10.51
N PRO A 121 -10.34 6.33 -9.24
CA PRO A 121 -11.41 5.60 -8.60
C PRO A 121 -12.73 5.90 -9.30
N ASP A 122 -13.53 4.87 -9.43
CA ASP A 122 -14.93 4.89 -9.81
C ASP A 122 -15.70 4.42 -8.57
N PHE A 123 -16.36 5.35 -7.90
CA PHE A 123 -17.04 5.12 -6.63
C PHE A 123 -18.44 4.57 -6.83
N ASP A 124 -19.11 4.91 -7.94
CA ASP A 124 -20.49 4.49 -8.22
C ASP A 124 -20.58 3.24 -9.12
N GLY A 125 -19.45 2.83 -9.70
CA GLY A 125 -19.34 1.64 -10.53
C GLY A 125 -19.91 1.81 -11.93
N ASP A 126 -20.05 3.05 -12.43
CA ASP A 126 -20.67 3.33 -13.72
C ASP A 126 -19.76 3.08 -14.93
N GLY A 127 -18.46 2.82 -14.73
CA GLY A 127 -17.48 2.67 -15.81
C GLY A 127 -16.60 3.88 -16.03
N THR A 128 -16.88 4.99 -15.35
CA THR A 128 -16.24 6.28 -15.54
C THR A 128 -15.54 6.69 -14.25
N PRO A 129 -14.25 7.04 -14.29
CA PRO A 129 -13.59 7.56 -13.10
C PRO A 129 -14.22 8.87 -12.60
N ASP A 130 -14.53 8.94 -11.30
CA ASP A 130 -15.06 10.13 -10.61
C ASP A 130 -13.98 11.18 -10.30
N ARG A 131 -12.75 10.70 -10.15
CA ARG A 131 -11.59 11.50 -9.74
C ARG A 131 -10.34 11.04 -10.48
N ASN A 132 -9.39 11.95 -10.59
CA ASN A 132 -8.06 11.69 -11.11
C ASN A 132 -7.03 12.07 -10.04
N LEU A 133 -6.56 11.08 -9.29
CA LEU A 133 -5.80 11.30 -8.06
C LEU A 133 -4.34 10.88 -8.23
N ILE A 134 -3.46 11.55 -7.50
CA ILE A 134 -2.19 10.97 -7.07
C ILE A 134 -2.26 10.78 -5.56
N ARG A 135 -2.07 9.53 -5.10
CA ARG A 135 -2.27 9.18 -3.70
C ARG A 135 -1.26 8.19 -3.20
N TYR A 136 -1.07 8.18 -1.88
CA TYR A 136 -0.29 7.14 -1.23
C TYR A 136 -0.96 5.76 -1.41
N PRO A 137 -0.18 4.68 -1.61
CA PRO A 137 -0.75 3.34 -1.76
C PRO A 137 -1.55 2.92 -0.51
N GLY A 138 -2.76 2.39 -0.70
CA GLY A 138 -3.62 1.94 0.40
C GLY A 138 -5.10 1.90 0.01
N ALA A 139 -5.98 1.81 1.01
CA ALA A 139 -7.42 2.02 0.83
C ALA A 139 -7.71 3.51 0.75
N LEU A 140 -8.52 3.92 -0.23
CA LEU A 140 -9.02 5.28 -0.31
C LEU A 140 -10.25 5.41 0.59
N LEU A 141 -10.18 6.33 1.54
CA LEU A 141 -11.19 6.55 2.56
C LEU A 141 -11.71 7.99 2.46
N THR A 142 -12.96 8.22 2.89
CA THR A 142 -13.53 9.56 3.01
C THR A 142 -13.10 10.18 4.33
N ASN A 143 -12.66 11.43 4.29
CA ASN A 143 -12.41 12.25 5.47
C ASN A 143 -12.77 13.70 5.14
N PRO A 144 -13.88 14.24 5.67
CA PRO A 144 -14.34 15.59 5.34
C PRO A 144 -13.41 16.70 5.83
N ASP A 145 -12.48 16.39 6.73
CA ASP A 145 -11.56 17.36 7.32
C ASP A 145 -10.32 17.60 6.44
N THR A 146 -10.05 16.75 5.44
CA THR A 146 -8.92 16.94 4.51
C THR A 146 -9.30 17.80 3.31
N PRO A 147 -8.35 18.49 2.65
CA PRO A 147 -8.63 19.36 1.50
C PRO A 147 -9.34 18.67 0.32
N THR A 148 -9.11 17.38 0.14
CA THR A 148 -9.73 16.58 -0.93
C THR A 148 -11.01 15.88 -0.51
N GLY A 149 -11.36 15.91 0.78
CA GLY A 149 -12.42 15.07 1.35
C GLY A 149 -12.02 13.59 1.46
N LEU A 150 -10.75 13.26 1.23
CA LEU A 150 -10.22 11.89 1.13
C LEU A 150 -8.94 11.73 1.96
N THR A 151 -8.72 10.51 2.44
CA THR A 151 -7.48 10.08 3.11
C THR A 151 -7.11 8.65 2.70
N VAL A 152 -5.96 8.16 3.18
CA VAL A 152 -5.48 6.80 2.89
C VAL A 152 -5.32 6.01 4.19
N GLY A 153 -5.95 4.83 4.24
CA GLY A 153 -5.72 3.84 5.29
C GLY A 153 -4.94 2.63 4.77
N ILE A 154 -4.05 2.05 5.58
CA ILE A 154 -3.33 0.83 5.18
C ILE A 154 -3.97 -0.40 5.82
N PRO A 155 -4.60 -1.29 5.03
CA PRO A 155 -5.23 -2.50 5.56
C PRO A 155 -4.21 -3.61 5.79
N LEU A 156 -3.76 -3.88 7.02
CA LEU A 156 -2.89 -5.03 7.30
C LEU A 156 -3.73 -6.31 7.44
N VAL A 157 -3.52 -7.29 6.56
CA VAL A 157 -4.19 -8.60 6.67
C VAL A 157 -3.55 -9.42 7.78
N THR A 158 -4.31 -9.69 8.84
CA THR A 158 -3.86 -10.46 10.01
C THR A 158 -4.11 -11.95 9.83
N SER A 159 -5.20 -12.31 9.17
CA SER A 159 -5.57 -13.70 8.91
C SER A 159 -6.48 -13.80 7.69
N ARG A 160 -6.62 -15.03 7.18
CA ARG A 160 -7.59 -15.37 6.12
C ARG A 160 -8.38 -16.60 6.54
N SER A 161 -9.68 -16.61 6.22
CA SER A 161 -10.55 -17.76 6.44
C SER A 161 -10.25 -18.90 5.45
N GLY A 162 -10.91 -20.05 5.65
CA GLY A 162 -10.85 -21.20 4.75
C GLY A 162 -11.33 -20.91 3.32
N ASP A 163 -12.09 -19.82 3.12
CA ASP A 163 -12.56 -19.38 1.80
C ASP A 163 -11.72 -18.23 1.22
N GLY A 164 -10.69 -17.80 1.95
CA GLY A 164 -9.76 -16.73 1.54
C GLY A 164 -10.18 -15.33 1.98
N VAL A 165 -11.31 -15.19 2.69
CA VAL A 165 -11.81 -13.91 3.19
C VAL A 165 -10.84 -13.32 4.22
N GLU A 166 -10.51 -12.04 4.06
CA GLU A 166 -9.53 -11.34 4.89
C GLU A 166 -10.11 -10.81 6.20
N THR A 167 -9.37 -11.03 7.29
CA THR A 167 -9.47 -10.20 8.50
C THR A 167 -8.36 -9.16 8.47
N ILE A 168 -8.71 -7.89 8.63
CA ILE A 168 -7.76 -6.77 8.53
C ILE A 168 -7.67 -6.00 9.84
N ARG A 169 -6.53 -5.32 10.01
CA ARG A 169 -6.32 -4.27 10.99
C ARG A 169 -5.83 -3.03 10.25
N TRP A 170 -6.33 -1.84 10.58
CA TRP A 170 -5.84 -0.60 10.00
C TRP A 170 -4.52 -0.21 10.64
N VAL A 171 -3.60 0.27 9.82
CA VAL A 171 -2.31 0.76 10.28
C VAL A 171 -2.10 2.16 9.69
N PRO A 172 -1.61 3.14 10.47
CA PRO A 172 -1.29 4.46 9.95
C PRO A 172 -0.16 4.41 8.93
N VAL A 173 -0.10 5.44 8.06
CA VAL A 173 1.06 5.64 7.18
C VAL A 173 2.31 5.91 8.01
N VAL A 174 2.21 6.79 9.00
CA VAL A 174 3.26 7.10 9.97
C VAL A 174 2.75 6.74 11.36
N GLU A 175 3.43 5.84 12.07
CA GLU A 175 3.08 5.45 13.43
C GLU A 175 4.30 5.50 14.37
N GLU A 176 4.06 5.68 15.65
CA GLU A 176 5.09 5.53 16.67
C GLU A 176 5.40 4.04 16.93
N ILE A 177 6.66 3.70 17.16
CA ILE A 177 7.05 2.35 17.58
C ILE A 177 6.89 2.26 19.09
N GLU A 178 5.72 1.80 19.52
CA GLU A 178 5.40 1.55 20.92
C GLU A 178 5.25 0.06 21.22
N SER A 179 5.19 -0.28 22.51
CA SER A 179 4.90 -1.63 22.99
C SER A 179 4.17 -1.55 24.33
N GLU A 180 3.50 -2.63 24.76
CA GLU A 180 2.79 -2.63 26.06
C GLU A 180 3.72 -2.31 27.26
N SER A 181 5.01 -2.66 27.15
CA SER A 181 6.02 -2.35 28.17
C SER A 181 6.66 -0.97 28.02
N ASN A 182 6.37 -0.27 26.93
CA ASN A 182 6.84 1.09 26.65
C ASN A 182 5.79 1.85 25.81
N PRO A 183 4.72 2.33 26.44
CA PRO A 183 3.82 3.29 25.81
C PRO A 183 4.51 4.66 25.69
N ASP A 184 4.21 5.36 24.60
CA ASP A 184 4.65 6.75 24.35
C ASP A 184 6.17 7.01 24.50
N PRO A 185 7.06 6.26 23.80
CA PRO A 185 8.51 6.51 23.85
C PRO A 185 8.92 7.97 23.60
N PHE A 186 8.11 8.71 22.86
CA PHE A 186 8.29 10.12 22.51
C PHE A 186 8.28 11.09 23.71
N SER A 187 7.54 10.75 24.76
CA SER A 187 7.48 11.57 25.98
C SER A 187 8.76 11.41 26.79
N ILE A 188 9.24 12.49 27.43
CA ILE A 188 10.39 12.43 28.33
C ILE A 188 10.09 11.64 29.62
N ASP A 189 8.82 11.53 29.99
CA ASP A 189 8.37 10.79 31.17
C ASP A 189 8.29 9.28 30.90
N SER A 190 8.46 8.86 29.64
CA SER A 190 8.58 7.44 29.29
C SER A 190 9.87 6.84 29.86
N ALA A 191 9.93 5.50 29.94
CA ALA A 191 11.13 4.80 30.39
C ALA A 191 12.35 5.06 29.49
N GLN A 192 12.12 5.55 28.26
CA GLN A 192 13.09 5.77 27.19
C GLN A 192 13.56 7.23 27.17
N ARG A 193 12.90 8.10 27.94
CA ARG A 193 13.24 9.51 28.16
C ARG A 193 13.32 10.32 26.86
N GLY A 194 12.26 10.26 26.06
CA GLY A 194 12.10 11.08 24.86
C GLY A 194 12.91 10.56 23.67
N ILE A 195 12.45 9.45 23.08
CA ILE A 195 12.97 8.95 21.82
C ILE A 195 11.93 9.12 20.72
N VAL A 196 12.38 9.52 19.53
CA VAL A 196 11.58 9.55 18.32
C VAL A 196 11.76 8.21 17.63
N ALA A 197 10.85 7.28 17.89
CA ALA A 197 10.84 5.96 17.26
C ALA A 197 9.68 5.87 16.28
N ILE A 198 9.95 6.04 14.99
CA ILE A 198 8.91 6.14 13.96
C ILE A 198 8.98 4.93 13.04
N ARG A 199 7.80 4.44 12.66
CA ARG A 199 7.61 3.49 11.57
C ARG A 199 6.77 4.14 10.48
N ILE A 200 7.23 4.02 9.24
CA ILE A 200 6.42 4.36 8.07
C ILE A 200 6.02 3.07 7.37
N ASN A 201 4.75 2.93 7.02
CA ASN A 201 4.17 1.76 6.39
C ASN A 201 3.77 2.07 4.94
N CYS A 202 4.04 1.13 4.02
CA CYS A 202 3.62 1.22 2.62
C CYS A 202 3.11 -0.14 2.13
N PRO A 203 1.83 -0.26 1.71
CA PRO A 203 1.37 -1.47 1.06
C PRO A 203 1.92 -1.53 -0.36
N THR A 204 2.53 -2.68 -0.69
CA THR A 204 2.99 -3.00 -2.05
C THR A 204 2.15 -4.15 -2.60
N GLN A 205 1.68 -3.99 -3.84
CA GLN A 205 0.82 -4.96 -4.50
C GLN A 205 1.37 -5.25 -5.90
N SER A 206 1.39 -6.53 -6.28
CA SER A 206 1.86 -6.95 -7.59
C SER A 206 0.76 -6.83 -8.62
N ALA A 207 1.05 -6.15 -9.74
CA ALA A 207 0.20 -6.15 -10.92
C ALA A 207 0.30 -7.44 -11.76
N ALA A 208 1.28 -8.30 -11.47
CA ALA A 208 1.60 -9.47 -12.30
C ALA A 208 1.53 -10.80 -11.53
N MET A 209 1.22 -10.79 -10.23
CA MET A 209 1.22 -12.00 -9.41
C MET A 209 -0.07 -12.17 -8.61
N GLY A 210 -0.63 -13.37 -8.72
CA GLY A 210 -1.71 -13.93 -7.90
C GLY A 210 -1.30 -14.15 -6.45
N SER A 211 -2.21 -13.88 -5.52
CA SER A 211 -2.10 -14.39 -4.16
C SER A 211 -2.76 -15.77 -4.04
N PHE A 212 -2.01 -16.73 -3.50
CA PHE A 212 -2.47 -18.10 -3.27
C PHE A 212 -2.29 -18.49 -1.81
N ARG A 213 -3.17 -19.36 -1.33
CA ARG A 213 -3.08 -19.92 0.02
C ARG A 213 -1.93 -20.92 0.11
N PRO A 214 -1.23 -20.97 1.25
CA PRO A 214 -0.25 -22.02 1.48
C PRO A 214 -0.96 -23.37 1.47
N ASN A 215 -0.31 -24.37 0.85
CA ASN A 215 -0.85 -25.71 0.80
C ASN A 215 -0.60 -26.40 2.16
N ALA A 216 -1.66 -26.96 2.77
CA ALA A 216 -1.59 -27.65 4.05
C ALA A 216 -0.67 -28.88 4.04
N ALA A 217 -0.44 -29.49 2.87
CA ALA A 217 0.47 -30.62 2.70
C ALA A 217 1.95 -30.23 2.73
N GLY A 218 2.29 -28.95 2.56
CA GLY A 218 3.66 -28.45 2.70
C GLY A 218 4.00 -27.24 1.83
N PRO A 219 5.13 -26.56 2.09
CA PRO A 219 5.50 -25.32 1.40
C PRO A 219 5.94 -25.52 -0.06
N PHE A 220 6.29 -26.74 -0.46
CA PHE A 220 6.69 -27.07 -1.84
C PHE A 220 5.54 -27.64 -2.67
N GLU A 221 4.37 -27.83 -2.06
CA GLU A 221 3.22 -28.40 -2.73
C GLU A 221 2.52 -27.33 -3.59
N PRO A 222 2.00 -27.67 -4.78
CA PRO A 222 1.36 -26.70 -5.66
C PRO A 222 0.19 -25.97 -4.99
N THR A 223 0.14 -24.65 -5.14
CA THR A 223 -0.91 -23.78 -4.57
C THR A 223 -1.87 -23.23 -5.63
N ILE A 224 -1.64 -23.54 -6.92
CA ILE A 224 -2.39 -22.97 -8.06
C ILE A 224 -3.91 -23.19 -8.00
N GLY A 225 -4.36 -24.26 -7.32
CA GLY A 225 -5.79 -24.54 -7.11
C GLY A 225 -6.44 -23.79 -5.95
N GLN A 226 -5.68 -23.01 -5.19
CA GLN A 226 -6.13 -22.36 -3.95
C GLN A 226 -5.88 -20.84 -3.97
N PRO A 227 -6.40 -20.08 -4.97
CA PRO A 227 -6.27 -18.63 -4.96
C PRO A 227 -6.98 -18.01 -3.74
N ASN A 228 -6.51 -16.84 -3.31
CA ASN A 228 -7.26 -15.96 -2.41
C ASN A 228 -8.26 -15.18 -3.27
N LEU A 229 -9.56 -15.47 -3.12
CA LEU A 229 -10.62 -14.79 -3.86
C LEU A 229 -10.76 -13.35 -3.35
N ALA A 230 -11.00 -12.40 -4.26
CA ALA A 230 -11.33 -11.05 -3.87
C ALA A 230 -12.80 -11.01 -3.43
N ASN A 231 -13.05 -10.75 -2.16
CA ASN A 231 -14.40 -10.63 -1.59
C ASN A 231 -14.39 -9.55 -0.51
N ASP A 232 -14.77 -8.34 -0.89
CA ASP A 232 -14.80 -7.20 0.03
C ASP A 232 -16.01 -7.26 0.98
N ASP A 233 -17.13 -7.87 0.57
CA ASP A 233 -18.34 -8.02 1.42
C ASP A 233 -18.10 -8.91 2.65
N GLY A 234 -17.12 -9.82 2.57
CA GLY A 234 -16.75 -10.70 3.67
C GLY A 234 -15.68 -10.12 4.62
N VAL A 235 -15.02 -9.02 4.25
CA VAL A 235 -13.87 -8.53 5.01
C VAL A 235 -14.29 -8.10 6.41
N THR A 236 -13.55 -8.55 7.41
CA THR A 236 -13.77 -8.17 8.81
C THR A 236 -12.62 -7.28 9.29
N ALA A 237 -12.92 -6.06 9.72
CA ALA A 237 -11.94 -5.17 10.34
C ALA A 237 -11.92 -5.37 11.87
N LEU A 238 -10.72 -5.45 12.45
CA LEU A 238 -10.50 -5.60 13.90
C LEU A 238 -10.62 -4.27 14.66
N ASP A 239 -10.44 -3.16 13.95
CA ASP A 239 -10.40 -1.79 14.45
C ASP A 239 -11.11 -0.84 13.47
N ALA A 240 -11.39 0.38 13.92
CA ALA A 240 -12.02 1.40 13.10
C ALA A 240 -11.05 1.89 12.01
N ALA A 241 -11.59 2.15 10.82
CA ALA A 241 -10.84 2.81 9.76
C ALA A 241 -10.57 4.28 10.15
N PRO A 242 -9.45 4.89 9.71
CA PRO A 242 -9.14 6.30 9.96
C PRO A 242 -10.07 7.27 9.20
N GLY A 243 -10.99 6.76 8.39
CA GLY A 243 -12.01 7.53 7.67
C GLY A 243 -13.17 6.62 7.26
N GLY A 244 -14.17 7.18 6.56
CA GLY A 244 -15.28 6.41 6.02
C GLY A 244 -14.86 5.57 4.82
N LEU A 245 -15.50 4.40 4.62
CA LEU A 245 -15.28 3.62 3.41
C LEU A 245 -15.91 4.35 2.21
N THR A 246 -15.21 4.36 1.08
CA THR A 246 -15.68 4.99 -0.17
C THR A 246 -16.75 4.18 -0.89
N GLY A 247 -16.90 2.89 -0.56
CA GLY A 247 -17.83 1.98 -1.25
C GLY A 247 -17.38 1.57 -2.65
N ALA A 248 -16.15 1.91 -3.06
CA ALA A 248 -15.63 1.59 -4.38
C ALA A 248 -15.73 0.07 -4.67
N PRO A 249 -16.32 -0.33 -5.81
CA PRO A 249 -16.50 -1.74 -6.14
C PRO A 249 -15.16 -2.42 -6.47
N LEU A 250 -15.14 -3.75 -6.40
CA LEU A 250 -14.00 -4.56 -6.87
C LEU A 250 -13.96 -4.70 -8.39
N GLU A 251 -15.12 -4.60 -9.01
CA GLU A 251 -15.34 -4.74 -10.45
C GLU A 251 -16.31 -3.66 -10.90
N THR A 252 -15.92 -2.97 -11.97
CA THR A 252 -16.74 -2.00 -12.67
C THR A 252 -17.04 -2.58 -14.05
N GLY A 253 -18.25 -3.12 -14.23
CA GLY A 253 -18.61 -3.86 -15.44
C GLY A 253 -17.69 -5.07 -15.66
N ASP A 254 -17.01 -5.13 -16.80
CA ASP A 254 -16.06 -6.20 -17.16
C ASP A 254 -14.60 -5.91 -16.73
N ILE A 255 -14.36 -4.79 -16.02
CA ILE A 255 -13.02 -4.31 -15.67
C ILE A 255 -12.82 -4.41 -14.16
N TYR A 256 -11.68 -4.95 -13.73
CA TYR A 256 -11.29 -4.94 -12.32
C TYR A 256 -10.86 -3.54 -11.89
N ALA A 257 -11.20 -3.16 -10.65
CA ALA A 257 -10.81 -1.88 -10.05
C ALA A 257 -9.28 -1.70 -9.89
N GLY A 258 -8.49 -2.71 -10.25
CA GLY A 258 -7.02 -2.65 -10.30
C GLY A 258 -6.35 -3.13 -9.01
N THR A 259 -5.03 -2.97 -8.96
CA THR A 259 -4.19 -3.50 -7.87
C THR A 259 -4.42 -2.81 -6.53
N HIS A 260 -4.96 -1.59 -6.50
CA HIS A 260 -5.26 -0.86 -5.27
C HIS A 260 -6.76 -0.50 -5.13
N GLY A 261 -7.60 -1.13 -5.96
CA GLY A 261 -9.04 -0.92 -5.98
C GLY A 261 -9.80 -1.69 -4.89
N GLY A 262 -11.12 -1.52 -4.90
CA GLY A 262 -12.03 -2.01 -3.87
C GLY A 262 -12.10 -1.10 -2.63
N GLN A 263 -13.20 -1.18 -1.88
CA GLN A 263 -13.47 -0.34 -0.71
C GLN A 263 -12.39 -0.43 0.37
N TYR A 264 -11.69 -1.57 0.46
CA TYR A 264 -10.60 -1.78 1.41
C TYR A 264 -9.22 -1.61 0.78
N GLY A 265 -9.09 -1.22 -0.49
CA GLY A 265 -7.79 -1.10 -1.18
C GLY A 265 -6.99 -2.40 -1.24
N LEU A 266 -7.67 -3.55 -1.15
CA LEU A 266 -7.06 -4.89 -1.17
C LEU A 266 -6.77 -5.38 -2.59
N GLY A 267 -7.26 -4.66 -3.59
CA GLY A 267 -7.08 -4.94 -5.01
C GLY A 267 -7.88 -6.13 -5.51
N ALA A 268 -8.05 -6.16 -6.83
CA ALA A 268 -8.65 -7.26 -7.57
C ALA A 268 -7.90 -7.47 -8.90
N GLN A 269 -7.73 -8.73 -9.29
CA GLN A 269 -7.24 -9.09 -10.62
C GLN A 269 -7.97 -10.34 -11.13
N GLY A 270 -8.19 -10.38 -12.44
CA GLY A 270 -8.68 -11.58 -13.12
C GLY A 270 -7.55 -12.55 -13.38
N ALA A 271 -7.62 -13.73 -12.76
CA ALA A 271 -6.72 -14.84 -13.08
C ALA A 271 -7.43 -16.18 -12.94
N LEU A 272 -7.09 -17.13 -13.80
CA LEU A 272 -7.68 -18.48 -13.79
C LEU A 272 -9.22 -18.47 -13.87
N GLY A 273 -9.80 -17.47 -14.55
CA GLY A 273 -11.25 -17.30 -14.68
C GLY A 273 -11.95 -16.89 -13.39
N LYS A 274 -11.22 -16.37 -12.41
CA LYS A 274 -11.73 -15.91 -11.12
C LYS A 274 -11.17 -14.52 -10.78
N THR A 275 -11.87 -13.81 -9.92
CA THR A 275 -11.40 -12.58 -9.31
C THR A 275 -10.60 -12.92 -8.06
N ILE A 276 -9.30 -12.67 -8.13
CA ILE A 276 -8.36 -13.04 -7.07
C ILE A 276 -7.65 -11.80 -6.53
N ARG A 277 -7.08 -11.94 -5.34
CA ARG A 277 -6.24 -10.88 -4.76
C ARG A 277 -4.87 -10.81 -5.46
N PRO A 278 -4.30 -9.61 -5.65
CA PRO A 278 -2.89 -9.45 -5.96
C PRO A 278 -1.99 -9.97 -4.84
N TYR A 279 -0.81 -10.47 -5.20
CA TYR A 279 0.25 -10.70 -4.23
C TYR A 279 0.57 -9.37 -3.55
N ARG A 280 0.53 -9.35 -2.23
CA ARG A 280 0.69 -8.11 -1.46
C ARG A 280 1.51 -8.29 -0.20
N ARG A 281 2.24 -7.24 0.16
CA ARG A 281 3.00 -7.12 1.42
C ARG A 281 2.92 -5.68 1.91
N VAL A 282 2.85 -5.49 3.22
CA VAL A 282 3.12 -4.17 3.81
C VAL A 282 4.62 -4.14 4.10
N ILE A 283 5.31 -3.20 3.47
CA ILE A 283 6.70 -2.89 3.76
C ILE A 283 6.68 -1.80 4.82
N SER A 284 7.49 -1.99 5.87
CA SER A 284 7.63 -1.02 6.94
C SER A 284 9.09 -0.67 7.09
N ALA A 285 9.39 0.62 7.17
CA ALA A 285 10.71 1.11 7.52
C ALA A 285 10.66 1.81 8.87
N GLN A 286 11.77 1.77 9.60
CA GLN A 286 11.83 2.25 10.97
C GLN A 286 13.10 3.07 11.17
N ALA A 287 12.98 4.12 11.99
CA ALA A 287 14.10 4.94 12.41
C ALA A 287 13.91 5.36 13.86
N ILE A 288 15.02 5.41 14.60
CA ILE A 288 15.01 5.75 16.03
C ILE A 288 16.07 6.81 16.26
N TYR A 289 15.64 7.97 16.76
CA TYR A 289 16.48 9.09 17.15
C TYR A 289 16.16 9.48 18.59
N ARG A 290 17.12 10.10 19.29
CA ARG A 290 16.84 10.71 20.60
C ARG A 290 16.36 12.14 20.37
N ARG A 291 15.35 12.59 21.11
CA ARG A 291 14.94 14.01 21.07
C ARG A 291 16.10 14.89 21.50
N GLU A 292 16.41 15.89 20.66
CA GLU A 292 17.51 16.82 20.87
C GLU A 292 17.04 18.13 21.51
N ILE A 293 15.77 18.50 21.31
CA ILE A 293 15.20 19.79 21.74
C ILE A 293 13.89 19.59 22.52
N PHE A 294 13.71 20.38 23.59
CA PHE A 294 12.53 20.43 24.44
C PHE A 294 12.15 21.90 24.67
N GLU A 295 10.86 22.20 24.62
CA GLU A 295 10.29 23.51 25.02
C GLU A 295 9.90 23.53 26.49
#